data_AF-A0A6C0KL37-F1
#
_entry.id   AF-A0A6C0KL37-F1
#
_cell.length_a   1.000
_cell.length_b   1.000
_cell.length_c   1.000
_cell.angle_alpha   90.00
_cell.angle_beta   90.00
_cell.angle_gamma   90.00
#
_symmetry.space_group_name_H-M   'P 1'
#
loop_
_entity.id
_entity.type
_entity.pdbx_description
1 polymer ?
#
loop_
_entity_poly.entity_id
_entity_poly.type
_entity_poly.pdbx_seq_one_letter_code
_entity_poly.pdbx_strand_id
1 'polypeptide(L)'
;MAHFPDYEIIPCGNFYQYNGELYAKQFPTEWAQNHLEGTGPHSCTNCRAFGSWNGVFIGYCVNCAQYDYEFSRGHGFLKPGQEISKKNANTIGAMQSYLKDIDPDCIGDREIFDSYAVHYGCNDSDDFAEELYHLESTILEYYKNKENKENKKDDDQLLDDQLLDDQLLDDQLSEASDYDSANESDDELNTAVILDDAPLDYPPQQYCFM
;
A
#
# COMPACT_ATOMS: atom_id res chain seq x y z
N MET A 1 21.96 2.26 26.24
CA MET A 1 20.66 2.15 25.56
C MET A 1 20.14 3.55 25.37
N ALA A 2 20.22 4.07 24.16
CA ALA A 2 19.55 5.33 23.85
C ALA A 2 18.05 5.07 23.98
N HIS A 3 17.42 5.77 24.92
CA HIS A 3 15.96 5.82 24.99
C HIS A 3 15.54 6.62 23.75
N PHE A 4 15.13 5.93 22.69
CA PHE A 4 14.46 6.61 21.59
C PHE A 4 13.22 7.26 22.20
N PRO A 5 12.99 8.56 21.98
CA PRO A 5 11.80 9.21 22.52
C PRO A 5 10.59 8.47 21.99
N ASP A 6 9.66 8.12 22.88
CA ASP A 6 8.37 7.58 22.49
C ASP A 6 7.78 8.57 21.49
N TYR A 7 7.56 8.13 20.24
CA TYR A 7 7.05 8.99 19.18
C TYR A 7 5.65 9.47 19.56
N GLU A 8 5.57 10.71 20.05
CA GLU A 8 4.34 11.31 20.53
C GLU A 8 3.47 11.78 19.35
N ILE A 9 2.16 11.56 19.44
CA ILE A 9 1.19 12.11 18.51
C ILE A 9 0.90 13.55 18.95
N ILE A 10 1.19 14.52 18.08
CA ILE A 10 1.01 15.95 18.37
C ILE A 10 -0.25 16.46 17.65
N PRO A 11 -1.34 16.82 18.36
CA PRO A 11 -2.55 17.37 17.73
C PRO A 11 -2.33 18.81 17.22
N CYS A 12 -2.66 19.06 15.95
CA CYS A 12 -2.49 20.35 15.27
C CYS A 12 -3.79 20.77 14.55
N GLY A 13 -4.82 21.15 15.33
CA GLY A 13 -6.11 21.58 14.78
C GLY A 13 -6.87 20.46 14.06
N ASN A 14 -6.79 20.45 12.72
CA ASN A 14 -7.47 19.51 11.81
C ASN A 14 -6.57 18.34 11.35
N PHE A 15 -5.32 18.27 11.81
CA PHE A 15 -4.40 17.17 11.58
C PHE A 15 -3.61 16.84 12.86
N TYR A 16 -2.82 15.76 12.82
CA TYR A 16 -1.82 15.46 13.84
C TYR A 16 -0.49 15.13 13.18
N GLN A 17 0.60 15.32 13.92
CA GLN A 17 1.93 14.92 13.49
C GLN A 17 2.33 13.60 14.17
N TYR A 18 2.93 12.70 13.39
CA TYR A 18 3.57 11.49 13.91
C TYR A 18 4.79 11.14 13.04
N ASN A 19 5.94 10.92 13.69
CA ASN A 19 7.21 10.61 13.02
C ASN A 19 7.59 11.57 11.88
N GLY A 20 7.40 12.88 12.10
CA GLY A 20 7.70 13.93 11.11
C GLY A 20 6.65 14.10 10.01
N GLU A 21 5.67 13.19 9.88
CA GLU A 21 4.62 13.23 8.86
C GLU A 21 3.32 13.80 9.44
N LEU A 22 2.54 14.48 8.59
CA LEU A 22 1.23 15.04 8.96
C LEU A 22 0.11 14.11 8.49
N TYR A 23 -0.85 13.85 9.38
CA TYR A 23 -1.98 12.95 9.13
C TYR A 23 -3.29 13.66 9.38
N ALA A 24 -4.30 13.38 8.55
CA ALA A 24 -5.65 13.90 8.78
C ALA A 24 -6.11 13.48 10.18
N LYS A 25 -6.80 14.37 10.89
CA LYS A 25 -7.20 14.11 12.29
C LYS A 25 -7.99 12.82 12.46
N GLN A 26 -8.74 12.44 11.45
CA GLN A 26 -9.58 11.24 11.44
C GLN A 26 -8.85 10.01 10.89
N PHE A 27 -7.66 10.17 10.32
CA PHE A 27 -6.85 9.03 9.89
C PHE A 27 -6.50 8.18 11.12
N PRO A 28 -6.78 6.86 11.11
CA PRO A 28 -6.55 6.01 12.28
C PRO A 28 -5.10 6.04 12.76
N THR A 29 -4.89 6.38 14.02
CA THR A 29 -3.55 6.51 14.62
C THR A 29 -2.79 5.19 14.60
N GLU A 30 -3.49 4.08 14.83
CA GLU A 30 -2.92 2.74 14.67
C GLU A 30 -2.31 2.53 13.28
N TRP A 31 -2.97 3.03 12.22
CA TRP A 31 -2.48 2.89 10.85
C TRP A 31 -1.27 3.77 10.56
N ALA A 32 -1.20 4.96 11.17
CA ALA A 32 -0.03 5.83 11.09
C ALA A 32 1.20 5.22 11.76
N GLN A 33 0.97 4.42 12.81
CA GLN A 33 2.03 3.75 13.59
C GLN A 33 2.49 2.41 13.00
N ASN A 34 1.74 1.83 12.06
CA ASN A 34 2.00 0.49 11.52
C ASN A 34 1.86 0.42 10.00
N HIS A 35 2.48 1.36 9.29
CA HIS A 35 2.68 1.21 7.84
C HIS A 35 3.42 -0.09 7.54
N LEU A 36 2.99 -0.80 6.49
CA LEU A 36 3.77 -1.90 5.93
C LEU A 36 5.01 -1.32 5.26
N GLU A 37 6.09 -2.10 5.20
CA GLU A 37 7.32 -1.69 4.51
C GLU A 37 7.02 -1.27 3.07
N GLY A 38 7.59 -0.15 2.63
CA GLY A 38 7.35 0.41 1.30
C GLY A 38 6.01 1.11 1.11
N THR A 39 5.19 1.29 2.17
CA THR A 39 3.90 1.99 2.11
C THR A 39 3.90 3.30 2.92
N GLY A 40 2.84 4.10 2.76
CA GLY A 40 2.65 5.33 3.53
C GLY A 40 3.39 6.56 2.99
N PRO A 41 3.22 7.74 3.62
CA PRO A 41 3.70 9.02 3.09
C PRO A 41 5.23 9.13 3.02
N HIS A 42 5.93 8.41 3.91
CA HIS A 42 7.38 8.43 3.97
C HIS A 42 8.04 7.52 2.92
N SER A 43 7.53 6.29 2.79
CA SER A 43 8.21 5.23 2.02
C SER A 43 7.63 5.01 0.62
N CYS A 44 6.46 5.59 0.30
CA CYS A 44 5.81 5.43 -1.01
C CYS A 44 5.51 6.77 -1.67
N THR A 45 6.19 7.05 -2.80
CA THR A 45 6.00 8.28 -3.59
C THR A 45 4.55 8.48 -4.01
N ASN A 46 3.84 7.41 -4.40
CA ASN A 46 2.42 7.50 -4.79
C ASN A 46 1.51 7.78 -3.59
N CYS A 47 1.81 7.24 -2.40
CA CYS A 47 1.07 7.58 -1.18
C CYS A 47 1.33 9.04 -0.81
N ARG A 48 2.58 9.51 -0.91
CA ARG A 48 2.92 10.92 -0.69
C ARG A 48 2.20 11.84 -1.66
N ALA A 49 2.14 11.47 -2.94
CA ALA A 49 1.54 12.29 -4.00
C ALA A 49 0.01 12.24 -4.00
N PHE A 50 -0.58 11.05 -4.10
CA PHE A 50 -2.02 10.86 -4.31
C PHE A 50 -2.78 10.65 -3.00
N GLY A 51 -2.10 10.11 -2.00
CA GLY A 51 -2.63 9.87 -0.66
C GLY A 51 -2.59 11.09 0.27
N SER A 52 -2.13 12.23 -0.21
CA SER A 52 -2.03 13.47 0.57
C SER A 52 -2.86 14.59 -0.05
N TRP A 53 -3.38 15.46 0.82
CA TRP A 53 -4.15 16.64 0.47
C TRP A 53 -3.70 17.81 1.33
N ASN A 54 -3.33 18.94 0.72
CA ASN A 54 -2.80 20.12 1.41
C ASN A 54 -1.66 19.80 2.41
N GLY A 55 -0.72 18.94 1.98
CA GLY A 55 0.43 18.52 2.79
C GLY A 55 0.12 17.51 3.90
N VAL A 56 -1.13 17.04 4.00
CA VAL A 56 -1.57 16.11 5.03
C VAL A 56 -1.96 14.77 4.42
N PHE A 57 -1.45 13.68 4.99
CA PHE A 57 -1.77 12.33 4.57
C PHE A 57 -3.22 11.98 4.95
N ILE A 58 -4.01 11.63 3.94
CA ILE A 58 -5.43 11.28 4.06
C ILE A 58 -5.71 9.80 3.80
N GLY A 59 -4.78 9.08 3.17
CA GLY A 59 -4.83 7.62 3.03
C GLY A 59 -3.93 7.07 1.94
N TYR A 60 -3.97 5.77 1.70
CA TYR A 60 -3.02 5.10 0.82
C TYR A 60 -3.31 5.32 -0.66
N CYS A 61 -2.28 5.29 -1.51
CA CYS A 61 -2.51 5.22 -2.95
C CYS A 61 -3.20 3.92 -3.36
N VAL A 62 -3.81 3.89 -4.55
CA VAL A 62 -4.53 2.71 -5.04
C VAL A 62 -3.67 1.43 -5.06
N ASN A 63 -2.38 1.55 -5.40
CA ASN A 63 -1.49 0.39 -5.45
C ASN A 63 -1.29 -0.22 -4.06
N CYS A 64 -0.98 0.61 -3.06
CA CYS A 64 -0.79 0.12 -1.70
C CYS A 64 -2.09 -0.38 -1.08
N ALA A 65 -3.19 0.34 -1.31
CA ALA A 65 -4.51 -0.11 -0.88
C ALA A 65 -4.81 -1.50 -1.46
N GLN A 66 -4.52 -1.74 -2.74
CA GLN A 66 -4.81 -2.99 -3.41
C GLN A 66 -3.88 -4.14 -3.04
N TYR A 67 -2.56 -3.92 -3.17
CA TYR A 67 -1.58 -5.00 -3.17
C TYR A 67 -1.00 -5.27 -1.78
N ASP A 68 -0.89 -4.25 -0.93
CA ASP A 68 -0.30 -4.38 0.41
C ASP A 68 -1.39 -4.55 1.48
N TYR A 69 -2.54 -3.89 1.30
CA TYR A 69 -3.61 -3.87 2.31
C TYR A 69 -4.89 -4.58 1.89
N GLU A 70 -5.00 -5.10 0.67
CA GLU A 70 -6.20 -5.79 0.17
C GLU A 70 -7.51 -5.00 0.40
N PHE A 71 -7.42 -3.67 0.32
CA PHE A 71 -8.47 -2.68 0.58
C PHE A 71 -8.99 -2.63 2.02
N SER A 72 -8.31 -3.26 2.98
CA SER A 72 -8.67 -3.19 4.41
C SER A 72 -8.54 -1.79 5.01
N ARG A 73 -7.72 -0.91 4.39
CA ARG A 73 -7.48 0.48 4.83
C ARG A 73 -8.07 1.55 3.92
N GLY A 74 -9.10 1.19 3.15
CA GLY A 74 -9.76 2.07 2.16
C GLY A 74 -9.56 1.60 0.73
N HIS A 75 -10.23 2.24 -0.23
CA HIS A 75 -10.15 1.86 -1.65
C HIS A 75 -8.88 2.39 -2.32
N GLY A 76 -8.31 3.44 -1.74
CA GLY A 76 -7.06 4.06 -2.17
C GLY A 76 -7.25 5.17 -3.18
N PHE A 77 -6.32 6.11 -3.17
CA PHE A 77 -6.37 7.34 -3.97
C PHE A 77 -5.64 7.16 -5.30
N LEU A 78 -6.31 7.54 -6.39
CA LEU A 78 -5.75 7.54 -7.76
C LEU A 78 -5.13 8.90 -8.11
N LYS A 79 -5.73 9.97 -7.58
CA LYS A 79 -5.27 11.36 -7.71
C LYS A 79 -5.43 12.02 -6.34
N PRO A 80 -4.76 13.15 -6.06
CA PRO A 80 -4.93 13.86 -4.79
C PRO A 80 -6.43 14.06 -4.49
N GLY A 81 -6.87 13.62 -3.31
CA GLY A 81 -8.26 13.75 -2.86
C GLY A 81 -9.29 12.88 -3.60
N GLN A 82 -8.90 12.15 -4.65
CA GLN A 82 -9.81 11.33 -5.44
C GLN A 82 -9.59 9.83 -5.18
N GLU A 83 -10.46 9.27 -4.34
CA GLU A 83 -10.52 7.84 -4.07
C GLU A 83 -11.15 7.06 -5.23
N ILE A 84 -10.64 5.85 -5.52
CA ILE A 84 -11.25 5.01 -6.55
C ILE A 84 -12.62 4.50 -6.08
N SER A 85 -13.60 4.51 -6.99
CA SER A 85 -14.92 3.93 -6.70
C SER A 85 -14.92 2.45 -7.06
N LYS A 86 -14.77 1.56 -6.08
CA LYS A 86 -14.97 0.13 -6.29
C LYS A 86 -16.42 -0.27 -6.02
N LYS A 87 -17.14 -0.66 -7.07
CA LYS A 87 -18.49 -1.24 -6.96
C LYS A 87 -18.52 -2.66 -6.39
N ASN A 88 -17.39 -3.36 -6.42
CA ASN A 88 -17.31 -4.81 -6.15
C ASN A 88 -16.44 -5.16 -4.93
N ALA A 89 -15.93 -4.17 -4.19
CA ALA A 89 -15.20 -4.44 -2.96
C ALA A 89 -16.19 -4.39 -1.79
N ASN A 90 -16.22 -5.43 -0.95
CA ASN A 90 -16.96 -5.43 0.32
C ASN A 90 -16.34 -4.48 1.38
N THR A 91 -15.43 -3.60 0.97
CA THR A 91 -14.70 -2.69 1.85
C THR A 91 -15.27 -1.28 1.71
N ILE A 92 -15.14 -0.47 2.75
CA ILE A 92 -15.63 0.91 2.78
C ILE A 92 -14.47 1.83 2.41
N GLY A 93 -14.68 2.76 1.48
CA GLY A 93 -13.67 3.75 1.12
C GLY A 93 -13.34 4.71 2.28
N ALA A 94 -12.18 5.36 2.24
CA ALA A 94 -11.79 6.42 3.17
C ALA A 94 -12.86 7.53 3.25
N MET A 95 -13.35 7.99 2.09
CA MET A 95 -14.38 9.04 2.00
C MET A 95 -15.76 8.60 2.54
N GLN A 96 -15.97 7.30 2.69
CA GLN A 96 -17.19 6.71 3.22
C GLN A 96 -17.03 6.21 4.67
N SER A 97 -15.82 6.25 5.22
CA SER A 97 -15.48 5.76 6.56
C SER A 97 -14.95 6.88 7.45
N TYR A 98 -13.64 6.97 7.65
CA TYR A 98 -13.03 7.90 8.59
C TYR A 98 -12.97 9.34 8.07
N LEU A 99 -13.01 9.56 6.76
CA LEU A 99 -13.16 10.90 6.17
C LEU A 99 -14.61 11.27 5.89
N LYS A 100 -15.56 10.46 6.36
CA LYS A 100 -16.97 10.73 6.14
C LYS A 100 -17.35 12.06 6.79
N ASP A 101 -18.13 12.85 6.05
CA ASP A 101 -18.64 14.17 6.47
C ASP A 101 -17.55 15.24 6.68
N ILE A 102 -16.32 14.98 6.22
CA ILE A 102 -15.26 15.98 6.18
C ILE A 102 -15.28 16.67 4.82
N ASP A 103 -15.27 17.99 4.85
CA ASP A 103 -14.98 18.80 3.67
C ASP A 103 -13.47 18.71 3.37
N PRO A 104 -13.05 18.17 2.20
CA PRO A 104 -11.64 18.08 1.83
C PRO A 104 -10.91 19.42 1.92
N ASP A 105 -11.59 20.54 1.66
CA ASP A 105 -10.99 21.88 1.75
C ASP A 105 -10.63 22.28 3.20
N CYS A 106 -11.14 21.57 4.20
CA CYS A 106 -10.79 21.76 5.61
C CYS A 106 -9.60 20.91 6.08
N ILE A 107 -9.07 20.01 5.23
CA ILE A 107 -7.94 19.15 5.55
C ILE A 107 -6.63 19.85 5.20
N GLY A 108 -5.69 19.86 6.14
CA GLY A 108 -4.35 20.40 5.96
C GLY A 108 -4.28 21.92 5.89
N ASP A 109 -3.20 22.41 5.29
CA ASP A 109 -2.94 23.84 5.12
C ASP A 109 -2.64 24.14 3.65
N ARG A 110 -3.55 24.88 3.02
CA ARG A 110 -3.48 25.27 1.60
C ARG A 110 -2.28 26.19 1.31
N GLU A 111 -1.74 26.85 2.33
CA GLU A 111 -0.58 27.75 2.21
C GLU A 111 0.75 27.02 2.35
N ILE A 112 0.79 25.86 3.04
CA ILE A 112 2.04 25.14 3.34
C ILE A 112 2.45 24.22 2.19
N PHE A 113 1.51 23.43 1.65
CA PHE A 113 1.84 22.45 0.63
C PHE A 113 0.59 22.06 -0.14
N ASP A 114 0.19 22.89 -1.11
CA ASP A 114 -0.78 22.44 -2.09
C ASP A 114 -0.08 21.40 -2.97
N SER A 115 -0.14 20.11 -2.58
CA SER A 115 0.33 19.00 -3.41
C SER A 115 -0.31 19.05 -4.79
N TYR A 116 -1.47 19.70 -4.91
CA TYR A 116 -2.08 20.10 -6.17
C TYR A 116 -1.24 21.13 -6.94
N ALA A 117 -0.79 22.23 -6.32
CA ALA A 117 0.07 23.22 -6.98
C ALA A 117 1.45 22.68 -7.36
N VAL A 118 2.04 21.77 -6.57
CA VAL A 118 3.30 21.12 -6.93
C VAL A 118 3.13 20.15 -8.11
N HIS A 119 1.98 19.46 -8.20
CA HIS A 119 1.69 18.59 -9.35
C HIS A 119 1.14 19.32 -10.59
N TYR A 120 0.50 20.48 -10.42
CA TYR A 120 -0.30 21.13 -11.47
C TYR A 120 0.02 22.62 -11.69
N GLY A 121 1.02 23.22 -11.02
CA GLY A 121 1.26 24.65 -11.17
C GLY A 121 2.52 25.23 -10.52
N CYS A 122 3.67 25.05 -11.18
CA CYS A 122 4.48 26.21 -11.53
C CYS A 122 4.55 26.28 -13.06
N ASN A 123 4.15 27.42 -13.62
CA ASN A 123 3.87 27.64 -15.03
C ASN A 123 5.11 27.46 -15.93
N ASP A 124 5.06 26.48 -16.83
CA ASP A 124 5.23 26.67 -18.28
C ASP A 124 4.36 25.62 -19.00
N SER A 125 3.41 26.10 -19.81
CA SER A 125 2.06 25.56 -19.88
C SER A 125 1.74 24.68 -21.09
N ASP A 126 2.69 24.00 -21.72
CA ASP A 126 2.36 23.10 -22.86
C ASP A 126 3.12 21.76 -22.90
N ASP A 127 4.28 21.61 -22.25
CA ASP A 127 5.10 20.38 -22.35
C ASP A 127 4.63 19.24 -21.42
N PHE A 128 4.04 19.53 -20.26
CA PHE A 128 3.81 18.50 -19.23
C PHE A 128 2.49 17.73 -19.39
N ALA A 129 1.53 18.26 -20.14
CA ALA A 129 0.29 17.55 -20.46
C ALA A 129 0.55 16.31 -21.33
N GLU A 130 1.55 16.37 -22.22
CA GLU A 130 1.99 15.20 -23.00
C GLU A 130 2.62 14.13 -22.11
N GLU A 131 3.42 14.53 -21.10
CA GLU A 131 4.09 13.58 -20.20
C GLU A 131 3.08 12.86 -19.27
N LEU A 132 2.06 13.57 -18.78
CA LEU A 132 0.98 12.97 -18.00
C LEU A 132 0.10 12.03 -18.84
N TYR A 133 -0.20 12.42 -20.09
CA TYR A 133 -0.94 11.59 -21.03
C TYR A 133 -0.14 10.33 -21.41
N HIS A 134 1.18 10.45 -21.59
CA HIS A 134 2.08 9.32 -21.81
C HIS A 134 2.16 8.40 -20.59
N LEU A 135 2.15 8.94 -19.36
CA LEU A 135 2.16 8.13 -18.16
C LEU A 135 0.83 7.37 -17.99
N GLU A 136 -0.32 8.04 -18.18
CA GLU A 136 -1.64 7.38 -18.18
C GLU A 136 -1.71 6.30 -19.28
N SER A 137 -1.20 6.56 -20.49
CA SER A 137 -1.20 5.56 -21.58
C SER A 137 -0.28 4.37 -21.28
N THR A 138 0.91 4.62 -20.71
CA THR A 138 1.88 3.58 -20.34
C THR A 138 1.32 2.68 -19.25
N ILE A 139 0.67 3.26 -18.25
CA ILE A 139 0.02 2.53 -17.16
C ILE A 139 -1.12 1.66 -17.73
N LEU A 140 -1.96 2.22 -18.61
CA LEU A 140 -3.06 1.46 -19.24
C LEU A 140 -2.54 0.31 -20.12
N GLU A 141 -1.48 0.53 -20.89
CA GLU A 141 -0.87 -0.51 -21.72
C GLU A 141 -0.27 -1.64 -20.87
N TYR A 142 0.40 -1.29 -19.77
CA TYR A 142 0.91 -2.27 -18.82
C TYR A 142 -0.20 -3.18 -18.28
N TYR A 143 -1.34 -2.60 -17.84
CA TYR A 143 -2.46 -3.40 -17.34
C TYR A 143 -3.10 -4.27 -18.42
N LYS A 144 -3.27 -3.76 -19.63
CA LYS A 144 -3.81 -4.53 -20.76
C LYS A 144 -2.91 -5.71 -21.13
N ASN A 145 -1.59 -5.51 -21.07
CA ASN A 145 -0.63 -6.58 -21.33
C ASN A 145 -0.57 -7.61 -20.20
N LYS A 146 -0.82 -7.21 -18.95
CA LYS A 146 -0.93 -8.13 -17.81
C LYS A 146 -2.15 -9.03 -17.94
N GLU A 147 -3.32 -8.47 -18.24
CA GLU A 147 -4.57 -9.22 -18.43
C GLU A 147 -4.46 -10.22 -19.61
N ASN A 148 -3.81 -9.82 -20.70
CA ASN A 148 -3.52 -10.72 -21.82
C ASN A 148 -2.54 -11.85 -21.49
N LYS A 149 -1.63 -11.67 -20.53
CA LYS A 149 -0.72 -12.75 -20.08
C LYS A 149 -1.41 -13.74 -19.16
N GLU A 150 -2.38 -13.29 -18.37
CA GLU A 150 -3.19 -14.16 -17.52
C GLU A 150 -4.13 -15.03 -18.37
N ASN A 151 -4.77 -14.45 -19.40
CA ASN A 151 -5.63 -15.20 -20.34
C ASN A 151 -4.88 -16.20 -21.23
N LYS A 152 -3.55 -16.13 -21.31
CA LYS A 152 -2.74 -17.03 -22.15
C LYS A 152 -2.21 -18.26 -21.41
N LYS A 153 -2.39 -18.33 -20.09
CA LYS A 153 -1.99 -19.50 -19.30
C LYS A 153 -3.00 -20.65 -19.34
N ASP A 154 -4.22 -20.40 -19.82
CA ASP A 154 -5.28 -21.41 -19.86
C ASP A 154 -5.27 -22.26 -21.14
N ASP A 155 -4.57 -21.83 -22.19
CA ASP A 155 -4.53 -22.56 -23.48
C ASP A 155 -3.34 -23.53 -23.61
N ASP A 156 -2.24 -23.32 -22.87
CA ASP A 156 -1.04 -24.18 -22.93
C ASP A 156 -1.07 -25.35 -21.92
N GLN A 157 -2.12 -25.48 -21.10
CA GLN A 157 -2.31 -26.64 -20.20
C GLN A 157 -3.18 -27.77 -20.77
N LEU A 158 -3.65 -27.67 -22.02
CA LEU A 158 -4.54 -28.67 -22.63
C LEU A 158 -3.84 -29.73 -23.50
N LEU A 159 -2.51 -29.83 -23.48
CA LEU A 159 -1.75 -30.74 -24.34
C LEU A 159 -0.99 -31.88 -23.64
N ASP A 160 -0.94 -31.93 -22.30
CA ASP A 160 -0.22 -32.99 -21.56
C ASP A 160 -1.14 -34.02 -20.86
N ASP A 161 -2.45 -33.80 -20.79
CA ASP A 161 -3.38 -34.70 -20.09
C ASP A 161 -3.95 -35.85 -20.95
N GLN A 162 -3.54 -36.00 -22.22
CA GLN A 162 -3.99 -37.12 -23.08
C GLN A 162 -3.00 -38.28 -23.21
N LEU A 163 -1.92 -38.34 -22.42
CA LEU A 163 -0.88 -39.37 -22.54
C LEU A 163 -0.69 -40.27 -21.32
N LEU A 164 -1.59 -40.23 -20.32
CA LEU A 164 -1.44 -40.99 -19.07
C LEU A 164 -2.52 -42.05 -18.79
N ASP A 165 -3.46 -42.30 -19.71
CA ASP A 165 -4.56 -43.27 -19.47
C ASP A 165 -4.25 -44.74 -19.86
N ASP A 166 -3.08 -45.04 -20.45
CA ASP A 166 -2.80 -46.39 -21.00
C ASP A 166 -1.82 -47.25 -20.18
N GLN A 167 -1.37 -46.85 -18.98
CA GLN A 167 -0.37 -47.64 -18.21
C GLN A 167 -0.67 -47.90 -16.73
N LEU A 168 -1.89 -47.70 -16.24
CA LEU A 168 -2.20 -47.87 -14.80
C LEU A 168 -3.33 -48.87 -14.46
N LEU A 169 -3.54 -49.86 -15.33
CA LEU A 169 -4.12 -51.14 -14.91
C LEU A 169 -2.99 -52.17 -14.87
N ASP A 170 -2.41 -52.41 -13.69
CA ASP A 170 -2.04 -53.78 -13.27
C ASP A 170 -1.50 -53.93 -11.84
N ASP A 171 -1.31 -52.87 -11.04
CA ASP A 171 -0.85 -53.03 -9.65
C ASP A 171 -1.92 -52.63 -8.62
N GLN A 172 -2.98 -53.44 -8.54
CA GLN A 172 -3.71 -53.63 -7.28
C GLN A 172 -3.20 -54.90 -6.60
N LEU A 173 -3.08 -54.85 -5.26
CA LEU A 173 -3.07 -55.97 -4.28
C LEU A 173 -1.72 -56.33 -3.62
N SER A 174 -1.31 -55.48 -2.68
CA SER A 174 -0.70 -55.86 -1.39
C SER A 174 -0.42 -54.55 -0.64
N GLU A 175 -0.63 -54.32 0.63
CA GLU A 175 -1.04 -55.12 1.78
C GLU A 175 -1.44 -54.09 2.84
N ALA A 176 -2.47 -54.42 3.61
CA ALA A 176 -2.77 -53.75 4.85
C ALA A 176 -1.72 -54.13 5.90
N SER A 177 -1.13 -53.16 6.60
CA SER A 177 -0.66 -53.38 7.97
C SER A 177 -0.49 -52.06 8.71
N ASP A 178 -1.29 -51.96 9.78
CA ASP A 178 -1.07 -51.23 11.03
C ASP A 178 0.34 -50.65 11.23
N TYR A 179 0.40 -49.35 11.53
CA TYR A 179 1.49 -48.80 12.33
C TYR A 179 0.99 -47.62 13.17
N ASP A 180 0.66 -47.93 14.42
CA ASP A 180 0.76 -47.00 15.55
C ASP A 180 2.24 -46.64 15.76
N SER A 181 2.56 -45.36 15.90
CA SER A 181 3.64 -44.91 16.80
C SER A 181 3.63 -43.40 16.95
N ALA A 182 3.43 -42.98 18.20
CA ALA A 182 3.78 -41.66 18.69
C ALA A 182 5.24 -41.32 18.41
N ASN A 183 5.54 -40.04 18.18
CA ASN A 183 6.81 -39.50 18.63
C ASN A 183 6.68 -37.99 18.90
N GLU A 184 7.02 -37.66 20.14
CA GLU A 184 7.43 -36.36 20.64
C GLU A 184 8.70 -35.90 19.93
N SER A 185 8.87 -34.59 19.70
CA SER A 185 10.08 -33.83 20.06
C SER A 185 10.01 -32.41 19.51
N ASP A 186 9.88 -31.48 20.46
CA ASP A 186 10.77 -30.36 20.74
C ASP A 186 11.68 -29.77 19.64
N ASP A 187 11.71 -28.44 19.71
CA ASP A 187 12.83 -27.55 19.43
C ASP A 187 13.36 -27.47 17.99
N GLU A 188 13.18 -26.29 17.38
CA GLU A 188 14.38 -25.55 16.96
C GLU A 188 14.12 -24.03 16.86
N LEU A 189 14.93 -23.32 17.64
CA LEU A 189 15.14 -21.89 17.66
C LEU A 189 15.55 -21.39 16.28
N ASN A 190 14.82 -20.43 15.72
CA ASN A 190 15.31 -19.70 14.56
C ASN A 190 15.87 -18.34 14.97
N THR A 191 17.12 -18.15 14.57
CA THR A 191 18.04 -17.09 15.00
C THR A 191 17.69 -15.78 14.30
N ALA A 192 17.44 -14.74 15.09
CA ALA A 192 17.26 -13.38 14.58
C ALA A 192 18.61 -12.83 14.07
N VAL A 193 18.63 -12.43 12.81
CA VAL A 193 19.74 -11.67 12.20
C VAL A 193 19.59 -10.22 12.65
N ILE A 194 20.53 -9.74 13.45
CA ILE A 194 20.66 -8.33 13.80
C ILE A 194 21.48 -7.67 12.67
N LEU A 195 20.83 -6.83 11.88
CA LEU A 195 21.51 -5.87 11.00
C LEU A 195 21.61 -4.55 11.77
N ASP A 196 22.82 -4.23 12.20
CA ASP A 196 23.18 -2.94 12.77
C ASP A 196 23.24 -1.89 11.65
N ASP A 197 22.10 -1.27 11.31
CA ASP A 197 22.08 -0.07 10.49
C ASP A 197 22.21 1.18 11.38
N ALA A 198 23.30 1.90 11.15
CA ALA A 198 23.66 3.12 11.85
C ALA A 198 22.64 4.25 11.61
N PRO A 199 22.31 5.06 12.63
CA PRO A 199 21.40 6.18 12.43
C PRO A 199 22.06 7.29 11.60
N LEU A 200 21.39 7.68 10.52
CA LEU A 200 21.67 8.92 9.81
C LEU A 200 21.20 10.09 10.68
N ASP A 201 22.17 10.85 11.17
CA ASP A 201 22.03 12.09 11.93
C ASP A 201 21.43 13.18 11.03
N TYR A 202 20.11 13.34 11.07
CA TYR A 202 19.43 14.47 10.42
C TYR A 202 19.18 15.58 11.45
N PRO A 203 19.61 16.82 11.18
CA PRO A 203 19.40 17.93 12.10
C PRO A 203 17.92 18.31 12.21
N PRO A 204 17.45 18.79 13.38
CA PRO A 204 16.06 19.18 13.58
C PRO A 204 15.72 20.39 12.73
N GLN A 205 14.75 20.23 11.82
CA GLN A 205 14.10 21.36 11.15
C GLN A 205 13.09 21.98 12.13
N GLN A 206 13.46 23.13 12.68
CA GLN A 206 12.57 24.00 13.45
C GLN A 206 11.72 24.85 12.49
N TYR A 207 10.46 24.51 12.27
CA TYR A 207 9.40 25.41 11.76
C TYR A 207 8.04 24.80 12.16
N CYS A 208 7.02 25.47 12.70
CA CYS A 208 6.79 26.84 13.15
C CYS A 208 5.67 26.80 14.21
N PHE A 209 5.79 27.65 15.23
CA PHE A 209 4.63 28.19 15.96
C PHE A 209 4.15 29.43 15.20
N MET A 210 2.85 29.53 14.95
CA MET A 210 2.00 30.69 15.26
C MET A 210 0.53 30.33 15.05
#